data_AF-A0A0D0BU81-F1
#
_entry.id   AF-A0A0D0BU81-F1
#
_cell.length_a   1.000
_cell.length_b   1.000
_cell.length_c   1.000
_cell.angle_alpha   90.00
_cell.angle_beta   90.00
_cell.angle_gamma   90.00
#
_symmetry.space_group_name_H-M   'P 1'
#
loop_
_entity.id
_entity.type
_entity.pdbx_description
1 polymer ?
#
loop_
_entity_poly.entity_id
_entity_poly.type
_entity_poly.pdbx_seq_one_letter_code
_entity_poly.pdbx_strand_id
1 'polypeptide(L)'
;AYKTWFYNHGQSRAAKPLVKYGKSVIAQDVMKVQKKEEIQKVIEEEHGAKPGDQEMIAKYQWGVNKVMGGLTQEEMKEAERLVEEWRKAKPAAEVQAKIASQKGEKYLKEFGEEMWRQCGMRVAVLNAWKDRSGQTMTTQ
;
A
#
# COMPACT_ATOMS: atom_id res chain seq x y z
N ALA A 1 -29.19 -36.63 21.07
CA ALA A 1 -28.06 -36.52 20.13
C ALA A 1 -28.34 -35.36 19.17
N TYR A 2 -27.51 -34.32 19.19
CA TYR A 2 -27.54 -33.28 18.16
C TYR A 2 -26.12 -32.70 18.00
N LYS A 3 -25.56 -32.90 16.80
CA LYS A 3 -24.26 -32.38 16.37
C LYS A 3 -24.46 -30.93 15.92
N THR A 4 -23.92 -29.97 16.64
CA THR A 4 -23.86 -28.56 16.19
C THR A 4 -22.44 -27.99 16.24
N TRP A 5 -21.42 -28.85 16.28
CA TRP A 5 -20.02 -28.41 16.41
C TRP A 5 -19.31 -28.05 15.09
N PHE A 6 -20.02 -27.97 13.96
CA PHE A 6 -19.40 -27.69 12.66
C PHE A 6 -20.18 -26.67 11.81
N TYR A 7 -20.76 -25.64 12.43
CA TYR A 7 -21.20 -24.45 11.68
C TYR A 7 -20.25 -23.28 11.93
N ASN A 8 -19.26 -23.16 11.05
CA ASN A 8 -18.50 -21.94 10.88
C ASN A 8 -19.44 -20.85 10.33
N HIS A 9 -19.99 -20.01 11.22
CA HIS A 9 -20.80 -18.85 10.85
C HIS A 9 -19.96 -17.64 10.42
N GLY A 10 -18.64 -17.78 10.32
CA GLY A 10 -17.84 -16.83 9.57
C GLY A 10 -18.14 -17.02 8.11
N GLN A 11 -19.04 -16.21 7.53
CA GLN A 11 -19.01 -15.95 6.09
C GLN A 11 -17.54 -15.80 5.71
N SER A 12 -17.00 -16.76 4.96
CA SER A 12 -15.71 -16.60 4.32
C SER A 12 -15.87 -15.36 3.45
N ARG A 13 -15.44 -14.21 3.94
CA ARG A 13 -15.51 -12.98 3.17
C ARG A 13 -14.81 -13.31 1.87
N ALA A 14 -15.53 -13.18 0.76
CA ALA A 14 -14.94 -13.35 -0.55
C ALA A 14 -13.62 -12.57 -0.55
N ALA A 15 -12.52 -13.23 -0.90
CA ALA A 15 -11.22 -12.59 -0.95
C ALA A 15 -11.40 -11.34 -1.82
N LYS A 16 -11.28 -10.16 -1.19
CA LYS A 16 -11.39 -8.91 -1.94
C LYS A 16 -10.25 -8.93 -2.95
N PRO A 17 -10.49 -8.53 -4.22
CA PRO A 17 -9.39 -8.37 -5.16
C PRO A 17 -8.37 -7.43 -4.50
N LEU A 18 -7.11 -7.84 -4.39
CA LEU A 18 -6.13 -7.00 -3.69
C LEU A 18 -5.79 -5.74 -4.50
N VAL A 19 -6.01 -5.82 -5.82
CA VAL A 19 -5.95 -4.68 -6.72
C VAL A 19 -7.36 -4.20 -7.04
N LYS A 20 -7.72 -3.02 -6.54
CA LYS A 20 -8.88 -2.28 -7.04
C LYS A 20 -8.42 -1.32 -8.11
N TYR A 21 -8.71 -1.64 -9.36
CA TYR A 21 -8.55 -0.70 -10.47
C TYR A 21 -9.48 0.50 -10.25
N GLY A 22 -8.93 1.72 -10.31
CA GLY A 22 -9.72 2.96 -10.26
C GLY A 22 -9.86 3.65 -8.90
N LYS A 23 -9.11 3.28 -7.85
CA LYS A 23 -9.08 4.11 -6.63
C LYS A 23 -8.29 5.40 -6.92
N SER A 24 -8.96 6.55 -6.87
CA SER A 24 -8.33 7.87 -6.99
C SER A 24 -7.43 8.14 -5.79
N VAL A 25 -6.24 8.70 -6.05
CA VAL A 25 -5.31 9.15 -5.01
C VAL A 25 -5.95 10.33 -4.25
N ILE A 26 -5.81 10.32 -2.92
CA ILE A 26 -6.23 11.42 -2.04
C ILE A 26 -5.03 11.98 -1.27
N ALA A 27 -5.17 13.18 -0.70
CA ALA A 27 -4.07 13.88 -0.02
C ALA A 27 -3.46 13.05 1.12
N GLN A 28 -4.30 12.31 1.86
CA GLN A 28 -3.82 11.38 2.88
C GLN A 28 -2.91 10.27 2.33
N ASP A 29 -3.14 9.81 1.09
CA ASP A 29 -2.30 8.77 0.47
C ASP A 29 -0.91 9.34 0.13
N VAL A 30 -0.84 10.58 -0.38
CA VAL A 30 0.42 11.31 -0.63
C VAL A 30 1.18 11.54 0.68
N MET A 31 0.49 12.03 1.71
CA MET A 31 1.08 12.33 3.01
C MET A 31 1.60 11.09 3.72
N LYS A 32 0.89 9.97 3.66
CA LYS A 32 1.39 8.69 4.21
C LYS A 32 2.67 8.21 3.55
N VAL A 33 2.86 8.52 2.26
CA VAL A 33 4.08 8.18 1.54
C VAL A 33 5.24 9.10 1.96
N GLN A 34 4.99 10.41 2.01
CA GLN A 34 5.99 11.42 2.33
C GLN A 34 6.42 11.36 3.81
N LYS A 35 5.46 11.32 4.73
CA LYS A 35 5.70 11.35 6.19
C LYS A 35 5.78 9.95 6.81
N LYS A 36 6.07 8.91 6.02
CA LYS A 36 6.11 7.52 6.51
C LYS A 36 7.07 7.34 7.68
N GLU A 37 8.27 7.91 7.57
CA GLU A 37 9.32 7.79 8.58
C GLU A 37 8.96 8.56 9.85
N GLU A 38 8.35 9.75 9.70
CA GLU A 38 7.83 10.54 10.81
C GLU A 38 6.72 9.79 11.57
N ILE A 39 5.79 9.14 10.85
CA ILE A 39 4.75 8.30 11.45
C ILE A 39 5.36 7.14 12.24
N GLN A 40 6.37 6.47 11.68
CA GLN A 40 7.04 5.36 12.37
C GLN A 40 7.77 5.84 13.62
N LYS A 41 8.49 6.96 13.51
CA LYS A 41 9.22 7.56 14.62
C LYS A 41 8.30 7.97 15.77
N VAL A 42 7.17 8.61 15.47
CA VAL A 42 6.17 9.01 16.48
C VAL A 42 5.59 7.79 17.22
N ILE A 43 5.38 6.68 16.52
CA ILE A 43 4.89 5.43 17.14
C ILE A 43 5.99 4.79 18.00
N GLU A 44 7.23 4.78 17.53
CA GLU A 44 8.36 4.25 18.28
C GLU A 44 8.63 5.06 19.56
N GLU A 45 8.55 6.38 19.50
CA GLU A 45 8.76 7.28 20.64
C GLU A 45 7.63 7.19 21.68
N GLU A 46 6.36 7.22 21.27
CA GLU A 46 5.23 7.22 22.22
C GLU A 46 4.79 5.82 22.66
N HIS A 47 5.07 4.78 21.87
CA HIS A 47 4.59 3.42 22.15
C HIS A 47 5.69 2.36 22.20
N GLY A 48 6.96 2.71 21.93
CA GLY A 48 8.08 1.78 21.98
C GLY A 48 8.03 0.68 20.91
N ALA A 49 7.08 0.74 19.98
CA ALA A 49 6.87 -0.29 18.97
C ALA A 49 7.85 -0.09 17.81
N LYS A 50 8.71 -1.07 17.55
CA LYS A 50 9.75 -0.95 16.53
C LYS A 50 9.19 -1.16 15.12
N PRO A 51 9.83 -0.60 14.08
CA PRO A 51 9.48 -0.88 12.71
C PRO A 51 9.53 -2.39 12.42
N GLY A 52 8.39 -2.97 12.04
CA GLY A 52 8.27 -4.40 11.73
C GLY A 52 7.51 -5.21 12.77
N ASP A 53 7.29 -4.66 13.97
CA ASP A 53 6.52 -5.35 15.01
C ASP A 53 5.02 -5.34 14.72
N GLN A 54 4.31 -6.36 15.22
CA GLN A 54 2.85 -6.41 15.12
C GLN A 54 2.19 -5.21 15.82
N GLU A 55 2.78 -4.74 16.92
CA GLU A 55 2.29 -3.56 17.63
C GLU A 55 2.41 -2.28 16.80
N MET A 56 3.45 -2.15 15.96
CA MET A 56 3.58 -1.03 15.01
C MET A 56 2.41 -1.01 14.03
N ILE A 57 1.96 -2.18 13.56
CA ILE A 57 0.78 -2.28 12.68
C ILE A 57 -0.48 -1.84 13.42
N ALA A 58 -0.67 -2.29 14.66
CA ALA A 58 -1.84 -1.95 15.48
C ALA A 58 -1.92 -0.44 15.78
N LYS A 59 -0.76 0.21 15.96
CA LYS A 59 -0.65 1.65 16.29
C LYS A 59 -0.49 2.56 15.07
N TYR A 60 -0.36 2.00 13.87
CA TYR A 60 -0.09 2.77 12.64
C TYR A 60 -1.14 3.85 12.39
N GLN A 61 -2.43 3.51 12.51
CA GLN A 61 -3.51 4.47 12.27
C GLN A 61 -3.50 5.61 13.28
N TRP A 62 -3.09 5.35 14.53
CA TRP A 62 -2.92 6.37 15.55
C TRP A 62 -1.78 7.33 15.18
N GLY A 63 -0.62 6.80 14.75
CA GLY A 63 0.52 7.64 14.33
C GLY A 63 0.19 8.49 13.11
N VAL A 64 -0.54 7.93 12.14
CA VAL A 64 -1.09 8.70 11.00
C VAL A 64 -1.95 9.85 11.50
N ASN A 65 -2.91 9.60 12.40
CA ASN A 65 -3.79 10.66 12.89
C ASN A 65 -3.03 11.74 13.66
N LYS A 66 -2.03 11.36 14.47
CA LYS A 66 -1.17 12.29 15.21
C LYS A 66 -0.39 13.21 14.28
N VAL A 67 0.31 12.65 13.30
CA VAL A 67 1.10 13.41 12.31
C VAL A 67 0.18 14.29 11.47
N MET A 68 -0.96 13.76 11.00
CA MET A 68 -1.90 14.53 10.19
C MET A 68 -2.57 15.67 10.99
N GLY A 69 -2.81 15.47 12.29
CA GLY A 69 -3.37 16.49 13.18
C GLY A 69 -2.41 17.64 13.48
N GLY A 70 -1.10 17.44 13.29
CA GLY A 70 -0.08 18.48 13.43
C GLY A 70 0.27 19.23 12.15
N LEU A 71 -0.39 18.91 11.02
CA LEU A 71 -0.07 19.53 9.73
C LEU A 71 -0.51 20.98 9.66
N THR A 72 0.34 21.79 9.05
CA THR A 72 0.01 23.17 8.69
C THR A 72 -0.92 23.21 7.48
N GLN A 73 -1.66 24.32 7.31
CA GLN A 73 -2.49 24.52 6.12
C GLN A 73 -1.68 24.53 4.82
N GLU A 74 -0.41 24.92 4.88
CA GLU A 74 0.49 24.94 3.73
C GLU A 74 0.85 23.52 3.28
N GLU A 75 1.20 22.64 4.22
CA GLU A 75 1.47 21.22 3.93
C GLU A 75 0.22 20.53 3.35
N MET A 76 -0.97 20.85 3.86
CA MET A 76 -2.22 20.31 3.31
C MET A 76 -2.46 20.76 1.86
N LYS A 77 -2.26 22.06 1.56
CA LYS A 77 -2.39 22.59 0.19
C LYS A 77 -1.37 21.97 -0.76
N GLU A 78 -0.14 21.77 -0.30
CA GLU A 78 0.90 21.12 -1.10
C GLU A 78 0.53 19.66 -1.41
N ALA A 79 -0.01 18.93 -0.43
CA ALA A 79 -0.50 17.58 -0.63
C ALA A 79 -1.64 17.52 -1.65
N GLU A 80 -2.58 18.47 -1.62
CA GLU A 80 -3.65 18.58 -2.62
C GLU A 80 -3.10 18.87 -4.03
N ARG A 81 -2.11 19.75 -4.13
CA ARG A 81 -1.42 20.01 -5.41
C ARG A 81 -0.78 18.75 -5.97
N LEU A 82 -0.09 17.98 -5.12
CA LEU A 82 0.54 16.72 -5.50
C LEU A 82 -0.47 15.65 -5.88
N VAL A 83 -1.66 15.62 -5.26
CA VAL A 83 -2.75 14.74 -5.68
C VAL A 83 -3.16 15.03 -7.12
N GLU A 84 -3.34 16.30 -7.46
CA GLU A 84 -3.71 16.70 -8.83
C GLU A 84 -2.59 16.37 -9.83
N GLU A 85 -1.33 16.53 -9.44
CA GLU A 85 -0.18 16.10 -10.23
C GLU A 85 -0.17 14.58 -10.45
N TRP A 86 -0.37 13.78 -9.39
CA TRP A 86 -0.39 12.31 -9.47
C TRP A 86 -1.63 11.76 -10.17
N ARG A 87 -2.70 12.55 -10.31
CA ARG A 87 -3.86 12.19 -11.12
C ARG A 87 -3.63 12.44 -12.60
N LYS A 88 -3.00 13.56 -12.94
CA LYS A 88 -2.71 13.96 -14.32
C LYS A 88 -1.50 13.25 -14.90
N ALA A 89 -0.49 13.01 -14.06
CA ALA A 89 0.77 12.38 -14.38
C ALA A 89 1.04 11.21 -13.43
N LYS A 90 2.05 10.40 -13.75
CA LYS A 90 2.50 9.32 -12.87
C LYS A 90 3.17 9.91 -11.61
N PRO A 91 3.07 9.24 -10.43
CA PRO A 91 3.75 9.69 -9.20
C PRO A 91 5.25 9.89 -9.39
N ALA A 92 5.91 10.62 -8.48
CA ALA A 92 7.38 10.80 -8.57
C ALA A 92 8.12 9.45 -8.68
N ALA A 93 9.25 9.43 -9.40
CA ALA A 93 9.99 8.19 -9.70
C ALA A 93 10.38 7.41 -8.44
N GLU A 94 10.75 8.10 -7.36
CA GLU A 94 11.06 7.47 -6.08
C GLU A 94 9.85 6.77 -5.44
N VAL A 95 8.66 7.39 -5.56
CA VAL A 95 7.41 6.78 -5.08
C VAL A 95 7.06 5.56 -5.91
N GLN A 96 7.23 5.62 -7.24
CA GLN A 96 7.03 4.47 -8.11
C GLN A 96 8.00 3.33 -7.76
N ALA A 97 9.29 3.63 -7.59
CA ALA A 97 10.32 2.67 -7.21
C ALA A 97 9.97 1.95 -5.90
N LYS A 98 9.55 2.71 -4.89
CA LYS A 98 9.16 2.20 -3.57
C LYS A 98 7.91 1.32 -3.65
N ILE A 99 6.90 1.72 -4.42
CA ILE A 99 5.68 0.94 -4.61
C ILE A 99 5.97 -0.34 -5.40
N ALA A 100 6.74 -0.25 -6.48
CA ALA A 100 7.13 -1.39 -7.31
C ALA A 100 7.92 -2.42 -6.49
N SER A 101 8.89 -1.98 -5.68
CA SER A 101 9.65 -2.87 -4.80
C SER A 101 8.78 -3.56 -3.74
N GLN A 102 7.78 -2.87 -3.17
CA GLN A 102 6.96 -3.43 -2.10
C GLN A 102 5.80 -4.32 -2.58
N LYS A 103 5.24 -4.00 -3.76
CA LYS A 103 3.97 -4.57 -4.22
C LYS A 103 4.03 -5.16 -5.62
N GLY A 104 5.08 -4.86 -6.39
CA GLY A 104 5.19 -5.25 -7.80
C GLY A 104 5.04 -6.75 -7.99
N GLU A 105 5.87 -7.55 -7.33
CA GLU A 105 5.82 -9.01 -7.43
C GLU A 105 4.42 -9.58 -7.10
N LYS A 106 3.84 -9.13 -5.98
CA LYS A 106 2.51 -9.59 -5.56
C LYS A 106 1.42 -9.24 -6.58
N TYR A 107 1.49 -8.04 -7.14
CA TYR A 107 0.57 -7.59 -8.18
C TYR A 107 0.67 -8.47 -9.43
N LEU A 108 1.89 -8.78 -9.88
CA LEU A 108 2.11 -9.62 -11.06
C LEU A 108 1.57 -11.03 -10.88
N LYS A 109 1.80 -11.59 -9.68
CA LYS A 109 1.27 -12.91 -9.32
C LYS A 109 -0.24 -12.94 -9.40
N GLU A 110 -0.93 -11.98 -8.79
CA GLU A 110 -2.39 -11.90 -8.84
C GLU A 110 -2.92 -11.68 -10.26
N PHE A 111 -2.26 -10.83 -11.05
CA PHE A 111 -2.63 -10.64 -12.45
C PHE A 111 -2.52 -11.95 -13.24
N GLY A 112 -1.43 -12.70 -13.08
CA GLY A 112 -1.26 -14.01 -13.72
C GLY A 112 -2.31 -15.03 -13.28
N GLU A 113 -2.61 -15.08 -11.98
CA GLU A 113 -3.67 -15.95 -11.42
C GLU A 113 -5.05 -15.59 -11.98
N GLU A 114 -5.36 -14.30 -12.12
CA GLU A 114 -6.63 -13.82 -12.65
C GLU A 114 -6.79 -14.13 -14.15
N MET A 115 -5.73 -13.92 -14.93
CA MET A 115 -5.72 -14.23 -16.36
C MET A 115 -5.90 -15.74 -16.61
N TRP A 116 -5.33 -16.58 -15.76
CA TRP A 116 -5.59 -18.02 -15.81
C TRP A 116 -7.04 -18.34 -15.42
N ARG A 117 -7.53 -17.78 -14.31
CA ARG A 117 -8.86 -18.09 -13.77
C ARG A 117 -10.01 -17.66 -14.68
N GLN A 118 -9.96 -16.45 -15.23
CA GLN A 118 -11.06 -15.91 -16.03
C GLN A 118 -10.94 -16.27 -17.50
N CYS A 119 -9.71 -16.33 -18.03
CA CYS A 119 -9.49 -16.42 -19.48
C CYS A 119 -8.77 -17.71 -19.89
N GLY A 120 -8.35 -18.58 -18.97
CA GLY A 120 -7.54 -19.77 -19.28
C GLY A 120 -6.14 -19.43 -19.81
N MET A 121 -5.70 -18.18 -19.66
CA MET A 121 -4.48 -17.68 -20.27
C MET A 121 -3.28 -17.85 -19.34
N ARG A 122 -2.16 -18.36 -19.86
CA ARG A 122 -0.86 -18.31 -19.19
C ARG A 122 -0.15 -17.02 -19.59
N VAL A 123 0.26 -16.23 -18.60
CA VAL A 123 0.96 -14.96 -18.83
C VAL A 123 2.32 -15.02 -18.13
N ALA A 124 3.38 -14.71 -18.87
CA ALA A 124 4.69 -14.41 -18.32
C ALA A 124 4.84 -12.88 -18.29
N VAL A 125 5.16 -12.30 -17.14
CA VAL A 125 5.30 -10.85 -17.00
C VAL A 125 6.71 -10.51 -16.53
N LEU A 126 7.44 -9.80 -17.40
CA LEU A 126 8.71 -9.17 -17.04
C LEU A 126 8.41 -7.86 -16.34
N ASN A 127 9.00 -7.65 -15.16
CA ASN A 127 8.93 -6.37 -14.49
C ASN A 127 10.33 -5.78 -14.30
N ALA A 128 10.42 -4.48 -14.56
CA ALA A 128 11.62 -3.70 -14.37
C ALA A 128 11.28 -2.36 -13.73
N TRP A 129 12.06 -1.96 -12.73
CA TRP A 129 11.95 -0.63 -12.11
C TRP A 129 13.34 -0.11 -11.74
N LYS A 130 13.47 1.21 -11.61
CA LYS A 130 14.69 1.80 -11.05
C LYS A 130 14.58 1.82 -9.53
N ASP A 131 15.64 1.44 -8.84
CA ASP A 131 15.73 1.60 -7.39
C ASP A 131 16.07 3.05 -7.00
N ARG A 132 16.32 3.32 -5.71
CA ARG A 132 16.70 4.65 -5.22
C ARG A 132 18.07 5.12 -5.75
N SER A 133 18.95 4.20 -6.14
CA SER A 133 20.25 4.53 -6.74
C SER A 133 20.16 4.77 -8.25
N GLY A 134 18.99 4.53 -8.86
CA GLY A 134 18.78 4.61 -10.30
C GLY A 134 19.17 3.33 -11.05
N GLN A 135 19.60 2.28 -10.34
CA GLN A 135 19.89 0.97 -10.88
C GLN A 135 18.60 0.27 -11.33
N THR A 136 18.64 -0.32 -12.52
CA THR A 136 17.51 -1.11 -13.04
C THR A 136 17.46 -2.47 -12.33
N MET A 137 16.39 -2.70 -11.59
CA MET A 137 16.01 -3.97 -11.01
C MET A 137 15.11 -4.72 -11.99
N THR A 138 15.28 -6.03 -12.11
CA THR A 138 14.43 -6.88 -12.94
C THR A 138 13.97 -8.11 -12.16
N THR A 139 12.78 -8.62 -12.49
CA THR A 139 12.26 -9.89 -11.97
C THR A 139 11.43 -10.56 -13.05
N GLN A 140 11.56 -11.89 -13.16
CA GLN A 140 10.85 -12.76 -14.09
C GLN A 140 9.78 -13.58 -13.38
#